data_AF-A0A2N3I8Q4-F1
#
_entry.id   AF-A0A2N3I8Q4-F1
#
_cell.length_a   1.000
_cell.length_b   1.000
_cell.length_c   1.000
_cell.angle_alpha   90.00
_cell.angle_beta   90.00
_cell.angle_gamma   90.00
#
_symmetry.space_group_name_H-M   'P 1'
#
loop_
_entity.id
_entity.type
_entity.pdbx_description
1 polymer ?
#
loop_
_entity_poly.entity_id
_entity_poly.type
_entity_poly.pdbx_seq_one_letter_code
_entity_poly.pdbx_strand_id
1 'polypeptide(L)'
;MIDICREYSKRLGNDVGWMTQLIERGNESMIKSAVPKYKSQMHSLNNQAVRASYKMQIIYIVNLFESFIQDYIGFKDGLTEYDMSKKDFWKQYLSSVIKKWNTSCKDKNEAYNNSTSFMNIRYSLFILKDKYNLDFPSYLTPVIPELGSLRNCLVHYDGDLNRMDKGGFLFKETLKETLKLLQMNNIENRLDNLNNNNFINTVTFDLQTFVDLCGGRITRQKAHDEEMTK
;
A
#
# COMPACT_ATOMS: atom_id res chain seq x y z
N MET A 1 -21.00 -6.56 1.57
CA MET A 1 -20.19 -5.32 1.53
C MET A 1 -19.54 -5.03 2.86
N ILE A 2 -20.34 -4.77 3.91
CA ILE A 2 -19.84 -4.48 5.27
C ILE A 2 -18.91 -5.60 5.77
N ASP A 3 -19.18 -6.86 5.43
CA ASP A 3 -18.36 -7.99 5.85
C ASP A 3 -16.99 -8.08 5.15
N ILE A 4 -16.90 -7.76 3.86
CA ILE A 4 -15.63 -7.77 3.10
C ILE A 4 -14.72 -6.66 3.62
N CYS A 5 -15.23 -5.42 3.67
CA CYS A 5 -14.45 -4.29 4.18
C CYS A 5 -14.04 -4.52 5.64
N ARG A 6 -14.93 -5.06 6.48
CA ARG A 6 -14.60 -5.43 7.86
C ARG A 6 -13.46 -6.44 7.93
N GLU A 7 -13.52 -7.50 7.13
CA GLU A 7 -12.53 -8.57 7.19
C GLU A 7 -11.17 -8.07 6.73
N TYR A 8 -11.11 -7.31 5.63
CA TYR A 8 -9.85 -6.71 5.16
C TYR A 8 -9.30 -5.65 6.11
N SER A 9 -10.15 -4.79 6.70
CA SER A 9 -9.72 -3.83 7.73
C SER A 9 -9.12 -4.54 8.95
N LYS A 10 -9.80 -5.60 9.43
CA LYS A 10 -9.31 -6.43 10.54
C LYS A 10 -7.98 -7.08 10.22
N ARG A 11 -7.82 -7.67 9.03
CA ARG A 11 -6.58 -8.32 8.60
C ARG A 11 -5.43 -7.32 8.48
N LEU A 12 -5.67 -6.14 7.91
CA LEU A 12 -4.66 -5.08 7.83
C LEU A 12 -4.17 -4.68 9.23
N GLY A 13 -5.08 -4.36 10.16
CA GLY A 13 -4.70 -3.93 11.50
C GLY A 13 -4.05 -5.05 12.33
N ASN A 14 -4.63 -6.25 12.33
CA ASN A 14 -4.19 -7.33 13.21
C ASN A 14 -2.97 -8.06 12.67
N ASP A 15 -2.97 -8.47 11.40
CA ASP A 15 -1.92 -9.36 10.88
C ASP A 15 -0.59 -8.59 10.75
N VAL A 16 -0.65 -7.34 10.28
CA VAL A 16 0.55 -6.49 10.14
C VAL A 16 1.10 -6.11 11.52
N GLY A 17 0.23 -5.66 12.43
CA GLY A 17 0.63 -5.27 13.78
C GLY A 17 1.17 -6.44 14.61
N TRP A 18 0.58 -7.63 14.46
CA TRP A 18 1.04 -8.85 15.14
C TRP A 18 2.45 -9.26 14.70
N MET A 19 2.77 -9.08 13.41
CA MET A 19 4.10 -9.39 12.88
C MET A 19 5.20 -8.53 13.54
N THR A 20 4.94 -7.24 13.77
CA THR A 20 5.85 -6.35 14.51
C THR A 20 6.11 -6.90 15.91
N GLN A 21 5.05 -7.22 16.66
CA GLN A 21 5.18 -7.71 18.04
C GLN A 21 5.93 -9.04 18.14
N LEU A 22 5.71 -9.97 17.21
CA LEU A 22 6.40 -11.26 17.18
C LEU A 22 7.91 -11.07 17.02
N ILE A 23 8.33 -10.13 16.18
CA ILE A 23 9.74 -9.90 15.88
C ILE A 23 10.43 -9.16 17.02
N GLU A 24 9.78 -8.15 17.61
CA GLU A 24 10.30 -7.47 18.79
C GLU A 24 10.51 -8.44 19.95
N ARG A 25 9.51 -9.27 20.27
CA ARG A 25 9.60 -10.29 21.33
C ARG A 25 10.67 -11.34 21.02
N GLY A 26 10.74 -11.80 19.77
CA GLY A 26 11.77 -12.75 19.32
C GLY A 26 13.18 -12.19 19.51
N ASN A 27 13.40 -10.94 19.10
CA ASN A 27 14.69 -10.26 19.23
C ASN A 27 15.11 -10.10 20.70
N GLU A 28 14.19 -9.69 21.58
CA GLU A 28 14.45 -9.59 23.01
C GLU A 28 14.88 -10.93 23.61
N SER A 29 14.16 -12.01 23.26
CA SER A 29 14.46 -13.37 23.71
C SER A 29 15.84 -13.83 23.24
N MET A 30 16.18 -13.58 21.96
CA MET A 30 17.48 -13.94 21.40
C MET A 30 18.63 -13.17 22.05
N ILE A 31 18.48 -11.87 22.34
CA ILE A 31 19.51 -11.06 23.03
C ILE A 31 19.73 -11.55 24.45
N LYS A 32 18.65 -11.87 25.18
CA LYS A 32 18.72 -12.40 26.56
C LYS A 32 19.45 -13.74 26.60
N SER A 33 19.31 -14.55 25.55
CA SER A 33 19.90 -15.89 25.44
C SER A 33 21.31 -15.89 24.84
N ALA A 34 21.80 -14.75 24.33
CA ALA A 34 23.09 -14.67 23.66
C ALA A 34 24.27 -14.68 24.65
N VAL A 35 25.28 -15.50 24.35
CA VAL A 35 26.57 -15.50 25.07
C VAL A 35 27.20 -14.10 24.98
N PRO A 36 27.78 -13.53 26.06
CA PRO A 36 28.26 -12.14 26.08
C PRO A 36 29.17 -11.74 24.92
N LYS A 37 30.11 -12.62 24.51
CA LYS A 37 31.02 -12.37 23.37
C LYS A 37 30.32 -12.20 22.02
N TYR A 38 29.09 -12.69 21.86
CA TYR A 38 28.34 -12.68 20.61
C TYR A 38 27.18 -11.67 20.60
N LYS A 39 26.96 -10.93 21.70
CA LYS A 39 25.84 -9.97 21.80
C LYS A 39 25.85 -8.93 20.67
N SER A 40 27.02 -8.39 20.32
CA SER A 40 27.14 -7.40 19.23
C SER A 40 26.72 -7.97 17.86
N GLN A 41 27.13 -9.20 17.55
CA GLN A 41 26.74 -9.90 16.33
C GLN A 41 25.23 -10.19 16.31
N MET A 42 24.68 -10.61 17.45
CA MET A 42 23.24 -10.84 17.61
C MET A 42 22.43 -9.55 17.40
N HIS A 43 22.89 -8.42 17.93
CA HIS A 43 22.27 -7.11 17.68
C HIS A 43 22.25 -6.76 16.18
N SER A 44 23.36 -6.98 15.47
CA SER A 44 23.42 -6.75 14.02
C SER A 44 22.43 -7.62 13.24
N LEU A 45 22.36 -8.92 13.56
CA LEU A 45 21.42 -9.85 12.93
C LEU A 45 19.96 -9.48 13.22
N ASN A 46 19.65 -9.11 14.46
CA ASN A 46 18.30 -8.66 14.84
C ASN A 46 17.90 -7.40 14.08
N ASN A 47 18.81 -6.44 13.91
CA ASN A 47 18.54 -5.24 13.11
C ASN A 47 18.26 -5.59 11.63
N GLN A 48 18.97 -6.58 11.07
CA GLN A 48 18.68 -7.07 9.71
C GLN A 48 17.31 -7.76 9.64
N ALA A 49 16.95 -8.57 10.63
CA ALA A 49 15.65 -9.24 10.72
C ALA A 49 14.50 -8.21 10.78
N VAL A 50 14.65 -7.15 11.58
CA VAL A 50 13.68 -6.04 11.66
C VAL A 50 13.53 -5.31 10.32
N ARG A 51 14.65 -5.04 9.62
CA ARG A 51 14.56 -4.43 8.29
C ARG A 51 13.87 -5.34 7.29
N ALA A 52 14.17 -6.64 7.31
CA ALA A 52 13.53 -7.62 6.45
C ALA A 52 12.02 -7.70 6.72
N SER A 53 11.61 -7.58 7.97
CA SER A 53 10.19 -7.63 8.32
C SER A 53 9.38 -6.46 7.81
N TYR A 54 9.92 -5.24 7.88
CA TYR A 54 9.25 -4.07 7.30
C TYR A 54 9.00 -4.26 5.81
N LYS A 55 9.96 -4.83 5.08
CA LYS A 55 9.78 -5.17 3.65
C LYS A 55 8.67 -6.20 3.44
N MET A 56 8.64 -7.25 4.26
CA MET A 56 7.60 -8.28 4.18
C MET A 56 6.22 -7.75 4.53
N GLN A 57 6.12 -6.83 5.49
CA GLN A 57 4.87 -6.16 5.84
C GLN A 57 4.35 -5.32 4.66
N ILE A 58 5.20 -4.55 3.98
CA ILE A 58 4.79 -3.83 2.76
C ILE A 58 4.31 -4.79 1.67
N ILE A 59 5.01 -5.91 1.42
CA ILE A 59 4.57 -6.92 0.45
C ILE A 59 3.18 -7.46 0.83
N TYR A 60 2.99 -7.79 2.10
CA TYR A 60 1.72 -8.32 2.59
C TYR A 60 0.59 -7.30 2.46
N ILE A 61 0.82 -6.04 2.81
CA ILE A 61 -0.14 -4.93 2.67
C ILE A 61 -0.57 -4.78 1.20
N VAL A 62 0.38 -4.74 0.27
CA VAL A 62 0.08 -4.59 -1.16
C VAL A 62 -0.71 -5.78 -1.70
N ASN A 63 -0.35 -7.01 -1.29
CA ASN A 63 -1.10 -8.22 -1.68
C ASN A 63 -2.53 -8.22 -1.10
N LEU A 64 -2.68 -7.85 0.17
CA LEU A 64 -4.00 -7.72 0.81
C LEU A 64 -4.86 -6.70 0.07
N PHE A 65 -4.28 -5.58 -0.33
CA PHE A 65 -4.99 -4.56 -1.08
C PHE A 65 -5.42 -5.05 -2.46
N GLU A 66 -4.56 -5.77 -3.18
CA GLU A 66 -4.92 -6.41 -4.45
C GLU A 66 -6.13 -7.34 -4.28
N SER A 67 -6.11 -8.24 -3.28
CA SER A 67 -7.24 -9.14 -3.01
C SER A 67 -8.50 -8.37 -2.61
N PHE A 68 -8.37 -7.34 -1.77
CA PHE A 68 -9.48 -6.47 -1.39
C PHE A 68 -10.15 -5.84 -2.61
N ILE A 69 -9.39 -5.32 -3.57
CA ILE A 69 -9.96 -4.66 -4.75
C ILE A 69 -10.71 -5.66 -5.63
N GLN A 70 -10.17 -6.86 -5.82
CA GLN A 70 -10.84 -7.92 -6.56
C GLN A 70 -12.17 -8.31 -5.90
N ASP A 71 -12.16 -8.56 -4.60
CA ASP A 71 -13.36 -8.93 -3.84
C ASP A 71 -14.38 -7.79 -3.77
N TYR A 72 -13.91 -6.55 -3.67
CA TYR A 72 -14.75 -5.36 -3.63
C TYR A 72 -15.49 -5.17 -4.97
N ILE A 73 -14.77 -5.23 -6.09
CA ILE A 73 -15.37 -5.16 -7.44
C ILE A 73 -16.32 -6.34 -7.64
N GLY A 74 -15.87 -7.55 -7.27
CA GLY A 74 -16.65 -8.78 -7.36
C GLY A 74 -17.99 -8.66 -6.66
N PHE A 75 -17.98 -8.20 -5.41
CA PHE A 75 -19.18 -7.99 -4.64
C PHE A 75 -20.07 -6.88 -5.23
N LYS A 76 -19.49 -5.74 -5.61
CA LYS A 76 -20.25 -4.59 -6.13
C LYS A 76 -20.95 -4.89 -7.45
N ASP A 77 -20.28 -5.66 -8.30
CA ASP A 77 -20.76 -5.95 -9.65
C ASP A 77 -21.50 -7.31 -9.72
N GLY A 78 -21.67 -8.00 -8.58
CA GLY A 78 -22.37 -9.29 -8.50
C GLY A 78 -21.65 -10.44 -9.20
N LEU A 79 -20.32 -10.39 -9.25
CA LEU A 79 -19.48 -11.40 -9.88
C LEU A 79 -19.26 -12.59 -8.96
N THR A 80 -19.14 -13.78 -9.55
CA THR A 80 -18.80 -15.00 -8.80
C THR A 80 -17.29 -15.19 -8.69
N GLU A 81 -16.83 -15.83 -7.61
CA GLU A 81 -15.41 -16.22 -7.47
C GLU A 81 -14.93 -17.06 -8.66
N TYR A 82 -15.80 -17.93 -9.18
CA TYR A 82 -15.50 -18.75 -10.34
C TYR A 82 -15.17 -17.89 -11.57
N ASP A 83 -15.96 -16.86 -11.86
CA ASP A 83 -15.71 -15.95 -12.98
C ASP A 83 -14.41 -15.17 -12.80
N MET A 84 -14.21 -14.61 -11.60
CA MET A 84 -13.03 -13.80 -11.28
C MET A 84 -11.71 -14.60 -11.33
N SER A 85 -11.78 -15.91 -11.08
CA SER A 85 -10.62 -16.81 -11.16
C SER A 85 -10.20 -17.18 -12.57
N LYS A 86 -11.03 -16.91 -13.60
CA LYS A 86 -10.71 -17.25 -14.98
C LYS A 86 -9.53 -16.42 -15.49
N LYS A 87 -8.63 -17.08 -16.22
CA LYS A 87 -7.49 -16.40 -16.85
C LYS A 87 -7.98 -15.25 -17.73
N ASP A 88 -7.29 -14.11 -17.62
CA ASP A 88 -7.58 -12.87 -18.35
C ASP A 88 -8.95 -12.22 -18.06
N PHE A 89 -9.73 -12.74 -17.10
CA PHE A 89 -11.05 -12.20 -16.75
C PHE A 89 -11.00 -10.71 -16.48
N TRP A 90 -10.15 -10.28 -15.54
CA TRP A 90 -10.03 -8.86 -15.15
C TRP A 90 -9.62 -7.95 -16.31
N LYS A 91 -8.76 -8.44 -17.22
CA LYS A 91 -8.32 -7.71 -18.40
C LYS A 91 -9.46 -7.47 -19.39
N GLN A 92 -10.33 -8.46 -19.56
CA GLN A 92 -11.51 -8.36 -20.43
C GLN A 92 -12.60 -7.51 -19.76
N TYR A 93 -12.91 -7.82 -18.50
CA TYR A 93 -13.95 -7.18 -17.70
C TYR A 93 -13.71 -5.68 -17.53
N LEU A 94 -12.47 -5.27 -17.28
CA LEU A 94 -12.08 -3.87 -17.09
C LEU A 94 -11.56 -3.22 -18.38
N SER A 95 -11.79 -3.82 -19.56
CA SER A 95 -11.20 -3.33 -20.83
C SER A 95 -11.54 -1.88 -21.16
N SER A 96 -12.73 -1.39 -20.81
CA SER A 96 -13.13 0.02 -20.97
C SER A 96 -12.36 0.94 -20.01
N VAL A 97 -12.24 0.54 -18.74
CA VAL A 97 -11.49 1.28 -17.72
C VAL A 97 -10.00 1.32 -18.06
N ILE A 98 -9.44 0.21 -18.55
CA ILE A 98 -8.05 0.11 -19.04
C ILE A 98 -7.81 1.10 -20.18
N LYS A 99 -8.76 1.26 -21.12
CA LYS A 99 -8.63 2.26 -22.21
C LYS A 99 -8.60 3.68 -21.67
N LYS A 100 -9.45 4.02 -20.70
CA LYS A 100 -9.45 5.34 -20.05
C LYS A 100 -8.14 5.58 -19.30
N TRP A 101 -7.70 4.62 -18.49
CA TRP A 101 -6.42 4.65 -17.78
C TRP A 101 -5.23 4.88 -18.72
N ASN A 102 -5.16 4.11 -19.80
CA ASN A 102 -4.11 4.27 -20.80
C ASN A 102 -4.19 5.63 -21.53
N THR A 103 -5.34 6.30 -21.50
CA THR A 103 -5.53 7.63 -22.09
C THR A 103 -5.13 8.72 -21.11
N SER A 104 -5.45 8.58 -19.82
CA SER A 104 -4.96 9.49 -18.78
C SER A 104 -3.44 9.40 -18.60
N CYS A 105 -2.83 8.23 -18.82
CA CYS A 105 -1.38 8.05 -18.76
C CYS A 105 -0.63 8.49 -20.04
N LYS A 106 -1.31 9.03 -21.07
CA LYS A 106 -0.70 9.34 -22.38
C LYS A 106 -0.01 10.71 -22.44
N ASP A 107 -0.10 11.55 -21.42
CA ASP A 107 0.74 12.75 -21.35
C ASP A 107 2.19 12.33 -21.07
N LYS A 108 2.94 12.11 -22.16
CA LYS A 108 4.24 11.42 -22.23
C LYS A 108 5.41 12.10 -21.48
N ASN A 109 5.16 13.20 -20.80
CA ASN A 109 6.20 13.96 -20.08
C ASN A 109 6.17 13.74 -18.57
N GLU A 110 5.23 12.93 -18.06
CA GLU A 110 5.12 12.65 -16.64
C GLU A 110 5.62 11.24 -16.31
N ALA A 111 6.44 11.16 -15.25
CA ALA A 111 6.97 9.92 -14.73
C ALA A 111 5.84 9.13 -14.08
N TYR A 112 5.23 8.17 -14.78
CA TYR A 112 4.04 7.49 -14.30
C TYR A 112 4.04 5.99 -14.59
N ASN A 113 3.70 5.18 -13.58
CA ASN A 113 3.58 3.73 -13.74
C ASN A 113 2.19 3.38 -14.29
N ASN A 114 2.14 3.02 -15.58
CA ASN A 114 0.91 2.71 -16.32
C ASN A 114 0.46 1.24 -16.19
N SER A 115 1.06 0.44 -15.32
CA SER A 115 0.67 -0.96 -15.11
C SER A 115 -0.82 -1.09 -14.76
N THR A 116 -1.48 -2.09 -15.36
CA THR A 116 -2.90 -2.42 -15.12
C THR A 116 -3.09 -3.59 -14.15
N SER A 117 -2.05 -3.91 -13.37
CA SER A 117 -2.15 -4.86 -12.25
C SER A 117 -2.77 -4.17 -11.03
N PHE A 118 -3.56 -4.89 -10.24
CA PHE A 118 -4.11 -4.39 -8.97
C PHE A 118 -3.05 -4.09 -7.91
N MET A 119 -1.83 -4.65 -8.06
CA MET A 119 -0.65 -4.27 -7.28
C MET A 119 -0.23 -2.81 -7.54
N ASN A 120 -0.59 -2.22 -8.68
CA ASN A 120 -0.49 -0.79 -8.91
C ASN A 120 -1.67 -0.10 -8.22
N ILE A 121 -1.48 0.31 -6.97
CA ILE A 121 -2.54 0.90 -6.15
C ILE A 121 -3.18 2.11 -6.85
N ARG A 122 -2.42 2.93 -7.59
CA ARG A 122 -2.98 4.02 -8.41
C ARG A 122 -4.05 3.56 -9.38
N TYR A 123 -3.79 2.47 -10.10
CA TYR A 123 -4.74 1.89 -11.05
C TYR A 123 -5.98 1.37 -10.33
N SER A 124 -5.80 0.71 -9.19
CA SER A 124 -6.92 0.29 -8.33
C SER A 124 -7.77 1.47 -7.87
N LEU A 125 -7.16 2.56 -7.40
CA LEU A 125 -7.86 3.79 -7.01
C LEU A 125 -8.57 4.45 -8.20
N PHE A 126 -7.96 4.42 -9.38
CA PHE A 126 -8.59 4.89 -10.62
C PHE A 126 -9.86 4.11 -10.95
N ILE A 127 -9.84 2.77 -10.84
CA ILE A 127 -11.04 1.95 -11.01
C ILE A 127 -12.11 2.34 -10.00
N LEU A 128 -11.73 2.49 -8.72
CA LEU A 128 -12.67 2.85 -7.66
C LEU A 128 -13.34 4.20 -7.92
N LYS A 129 -12.60 5.18 -8.41
CA LYS A 129 -13.14 6.48 -8.81
C LYS A 129 -14.03 6.38 -10.04
N ASP A 130 -13.55 5.76 -11.13
CA ASP A 130 -14.26 5.72 -12.42
C ASP A 130 -15.56 4.89 -12.36
N LYS A 131 -15.54 3.73 -11.67
CA LYS A 131 -16.70 2.83 -11.61
C LYS A 131 -17.64 3.10 -10.44
N TYR A 132 -17.11 3.50 -9.29
CA TYR A 132 -17.89 3.56 -8.04
C TYR A 132 -17.93 4.95 -7.42
N ASN A 133 -17.32 5.95 -8.04
CA ASN A 133 -17.20 7.31 -7.52
C ASN A 133 -16.65 7.35 -6.08
N LEU A 134 -15.67 6.48 -5.80
CA LEU A 134 -14.96 6.49 -4.53
C LEU A 134 -13.61 7.19 -4.69
N ASP A 135 -13.46 8.29 -3.96
CA ASP A 135 -12.21 9.04 -3.89
C ASP A 135 -11.28 8.48 -2.82
N PHE A 136 -9.98 8.52 -3.09
CA PHE A 136 -8.97 8.35 -2.05
C PHE A 136 -8.90 9.65 -1.23
N PRO A 137 -9.16 9.61 0.09
CA PRO A 137 -9.17 10.83 0.89
C PRO A 137 -7.79 11.48 0.99
N SER A 138 -7.74 12.79 0.77
CA SER A 138 -6.50 13.58 0.77
C SER A 138 -5.80 13.67 2.14
N TYR A 139 -6.50 13.37 3.23
CA TYR A 139 -5.93 13.33 4.58
C TYR A 139 -5.16 12.04 4.89
N LEU A 140 -5.35 10.98 4.08
CA LEU A 140 -4.58 9.73 4.23
C LEU A 140 -3.18 9.90 3.66
N THR A 141 -2.26 9.02 4.05
CA THR A 141 -0.87 9.12 3.63
C THR A 141 -0.72 9.00 2.10
N PRO A 142 -0.05 9.96 1.45
CA PRO A 142 0.09 10.02 -0.01
C PRO A 142 0.97 8.93 -0.61
N VAL A 143 1.74 8.22 0.21
CA VAL A 143 2.59 7.12 -0.23
C VAL A 143 1.79 5.85 -0.56
N ILE A 144 0.55 5.73 -0.05
CA ILE A 144 -0.30 4.55 -0.27
C ILE A 144 -0.48 4.24 -1.77
N PRO A 145 -0.91 5.22 -2.60
CA PRO A 145 -0.94 5.08 -4.06
C PRO A 145 0.33 4.50 -4.68
N GLU A 146 1.48 4.75 -4.06
CA GLU A 146 2.83 4.43 -4.53
C GLU A 146 3.42 3.14 -3.96
N LEU A 147 2.72 2.45 -3.05
CA LEU A 147 3.28 1.26 -2.37
C LEU A 147 3.65 0.14 -3.34
N GLY A 148 2.96 0.02 -4.47
CA GLY A 148 3.32 -0.93 -5.52
C GLY A 148 4.71 -0.68 -6.11
N SER A 149 5.03 0.58 -6.41
CA SER A 149 6.36 1.01 -6.88
C SER A 149 7.39 0.92 -5.74
N LEU A 150 7.02 1.32 -4.53
CA LEU A 150 7.87 1.22 -3.34
C LEU A 150 8.26 -0.23 -3.01
N ARG A 151 7.32 -1.17 -3.09
CA ARG A 151 7.58 -2.60 -2.92
C ARG A 151 8.69 -3.07 -3.85
N ASN A 152 8.67 -2.65 -5.10
CA ASN A 152 9.69 -3.03 -6.07
C ASN A 152 11.08 -2.52 -5.63
N CYS A 153 11.17 -1.25 -5.18
CA CYS A 153 12.39 -0.67 -4.61
C CYS A 153 12.89 -1.39 -3.36
N LEU A 154 12.00 -1.70 -2.42
CA LEU A 154 12.34 -2.35 -1.15
C LEU A 154 12.81 -3.80 -1.33
N VAL A 155 12.14 -4.56 -2.20
CA VAL A 155 12.38 -6.00 -2.36
C VAL A 155 13.58 -6.27 -3.26
N HIS A 156 13.72 -5.55 -4.37
CA HIS A 156 14.74 -5.86 -5.37
C HIS A 156 15.99 -4.99 -5.26
N TYR A 157 15.89 -3.83 -4.62
CA TYR A 157 16.97 -2.85 -4.58
C TYR A 157 17.32 -2.40 -3.15
N ASP A 158 16.98 -3.22 -2.15
CA ASP A 158 17.28 -2.94 -0.73
C ASP A 158 16.77 -1.57 -0.22
N GLY A 159 15.73 -1.03 -0.86
CA GLY A 159 15.19 0.30 -0.56
C GLY A 159 15.92 1.45 -1.24
N ASP A 160 16.75 1.19 -2.25
CA ASP A 160 17.32 2.23 -3.12
C ASP A 160 16.21 2.90 -3.95
N LEU A 161 15.79 4.08 -3.50
CA LEU A 161 14.74 4.89 -4.13
C LEU A 161 15.21 5.60 -5.41
N ASN A 162 16.49 5.52 -5.74
CA ASN A 162 17.06 6.06 -6.98
C ASN A 162 17.04 5.02 -8.11
N ARG A 163 16.42 3.86 -7.91
CA ARG A 163 16.23 2.87 -8.96
C ARG A 163 14.93 3.11 -9.71
N MET A 164 15.00 2.87 -11.01
CA MET A 164 13.83 2.86 -11.87
C MET A 164 12.93 1.68 -11.49
N ASP A 165 11.63 1.95 -11.37
CA ASP A 165 10.64 0.89 -11.23
C ASP A 165 10.37 0.22 -12.60
N LYS A 166 9.49 -0.79 -12.63
CA LYS A 166 9.12 -1.47 -13.88
C LYS A 166 8.43 -0.55 -14.91
N GLY A 167 7.96 0.62 -14.50
CA GLY A 167 7.43 1.68 -15.37
C GLY A 167 8.52 2.50 -16.05
N GLY A 168 9.80 2.32 -15.69
CA GLY A 168 10.94 3.00 -16.31
C GLY A 168 11.27 4.37 -15.70
N PHE A 169 10.67 4.70 -14.56
CA PHE A 169 10.84 5.99 -13.88
C PHE A 169 11.34 5.82 -12.45
N LEU A 170 11.99 6.84 -11.91
CA LEU A 170 12.42 6.81 -10.51
C LEU A 170 11.22 6.89 -9.57
N PHE A 171 11.25 6.16 -8.46
CA PHE A 171 10.19 6.19 -7.46
C PHE A 171 9.80 7.62 -7.04
N LYS A 172 10.80 8.46 -6.78
CA LYS A 172 10.58 9.87 -6.38
C LYS A 172 9.84 10.67 -7.45
N GLU A 173 10.17 10.47 -8.73
CA GLU A 173 9.50 11.13 -9.84
C GLU A 173 8.05 10.66 -9.94
N THR A 174 7.82 9.35 -9.82
CA THR A 174 6.47 8.79 -9.87
C THR A 174 5.58 9.25 -8.72
N LEU A 175 6.13 9.31 -7.50
CA LEU A 175 5.41 9.82 -6.34
C LEU A 175 5.04 11.29 -6.51
N LYS A 176 5.96 12.12 -7.03
CA LYS A 176 5.70 13.53 -7.30
C LYS A 176 4.50 13.72 -8.23
N GLU A 177 4.44 12.97 -9.31
CA GLU A 177 3.31 13.05 -10.25
C GLU A 177 2.01 12.53 -9.61
N THR A 178 2.08 11.48 -8.80
CA THR A 178 0.91 10.99 -8.05
C THR A 178 0.38 12.01 -7.05
N LEU A 179 1.26 12.74 -6.35
CA LEU A 179 0.85 13.83 -5.46
C LEU A 179 0.09 14.91 -6.21
N LYS A 180 0.57 15.30 -7.40
CA LYS A 180 -0.13 16.27 -8.25
C LYS A 180 -1.49 15.74 -8.71
N LEU A 181 -1.54 14.50 -9.20
CA LEU A 181 -2.76 13.86 -9.68
C LEU A 181 -3.84 13.81 -8.59
N LEU A 182 -3.45 13.47 -7.37
CA LEU A 182 -4.35 13.36 -6.23
C LEU A 182 -4.58 14.71 -5.53
N GLN A 183 -4.02 15.81 -6.03
CA GLN A 183 -4.10 17.14 -5.45
C GLN A 183 -3.67 17.18 -3.98
N MET A 184 -2.65 16.38 -3.64
CA MET A 184 -2.11 16.27 -2.28
C MET A 184 -0.93 17.24 -2.12
N ASN A 185 -0.83 17.88 -0.95
CA ASN A 185 0.28 18.80 -0.66
C ASN A 185 1.64 18.08 -0.73
N ASN A 186 2.68 18.83 -1.08
CA ASN A 186 4.01 18.33 -1.42
C ASN A 186 4.70 17.71 -0.18
N ILE A 187 4.46 16.43 0.07
CA ILE A 187 4.94 15.65 1.24
C ILE A 187 6.29 14.95 0.93
N GLU A 188 6.99 15.34 -0.14
CA GLU A 188 8.28 14.75 -0.56
C GLU A 188 9.31 14.66 0.60
N ASN A 189 9.26 15.58 1.56
CA ASN A 189 10.15 15.62 2.73
C ASN A 189 9.81 14.61 3.86
N ARG A 190 8.77 13.76 3.74
CA ARG A 190 8.40 12.78 4.81
C ARG A 190 8.85 11.34 4.55
N LEU A 191 9.49 11.05 3.41
CA LEU A 191 9.89 9.69 3.05
C LEU A 191 11.25 9.25 3.59
N ASP A 192 11.92 10.09 4.39
CA ASP A 192 13.33 9.87 4.73
C ASP A 192 13.57 8.68 5.68
N ASN A 193 12.53 7.94 6.08
CA ASN A 193 12.69 6.76 6.92
C ASN A 193 11.67 5.63 6.66
N LEU A 194 11.68 5.08 5.43
CA LEU A 194 10.83 3.94 5.03
C LEU A 194 11.10 2.64 5.79
N ASN A 195 12.27 2.53 6.43
CA ASN A 195 12.69 1.37 7.23
C ASN A 195 12.39 1.56 8.74
N ASN A 196 11.37 2.35 9.08
CA ASN A 196 10.95 2.57 10.46
C ASN A 196 9.52 2.02 10.68
N ASN A 197 9.30 1.44 11.85
CA ASN A 197 8.00 0.96 12.33
C ASN A 197 6.91 2.04 12.22
N ASN A 198 7.25 3.32 12.48
CA ASN A 198 6.31 4.43 12.36
C ASN A 198 5.71 4.54 10.95
N PHE A 199 6.53 4.35 9.91
CA PHE A 199 6.05 4.39 8.52
C PHE A 199 5.07 3.24 8.23
N ILE A 200 5.43 2.01 8.62
CA ILE A 200 4.58 0.83 8.44
C ILE A 200 3.25 1.00 9.17
N ASN A 201 3.27 1.49 10.41
CA ASN A 201 2.07 1.72 11.20
C ASN A 201 1.16 2.76 10.56
N THR A 202 1.70 3.90 10.11
CA THR A 202 0.92 4.92 9.41
C THR A 202 0.27 4.35 8.15
N VAL A 203 1.04 3.67 7.29
CA VAL A 203 0.51 3.05 6.07
C VAL A 203 -0.59 2.03 6.39
N THR A 204 -0.39 1.20 7.41
CA THR A 204 -1.34 0.18 7.83
C THR A 204 -2.65 0.81 8.28
N PHE A 205 -2.56 1.82 9.16
CA PHE A 205 -3.73 2.48 9.74
C PHE A 205 -4.52 3.28 8.71
N ASP A 206 -3.82 3.98 7.82
CA ASP A 206 -4.46 4.78 6.77
C ASP A 206 -5.12 3.88 5.72
N LEU A 207 -4.49 2.77 5.34
CA LEU A 207 -5.09 1.81 4.42
C LEU A 207 -6.27 1.08 5.04
N GLN A 208 -6.18 0.74 6.33
CA GLN A 208 -7.30 0.20 7.10
C GLN A 208 -8.48 1.18 7.10
N THR A 209 -8.21 2.45 7.38
CA THR A 209 -9.20 3.53 7.35
C THR A 209 -9.85 3.65 5.98
N PHE A 210 -9.05 3.58 4.90
CA PHE A 210 -9.57 3.60 3.54
C PHE A 210 -10.52 2.43 3.25
N VAL A 211 -10.14 1.21 3.64
CA VAL A 211 -10.98 0.02 3.46
C VAL A 211 -12.31 0.16 4.23
N ASP A 212 -12.27 0.70 5.45
CA ASP A 212 -13.49 0.94 6.24
C ASP A 212 -14.39 2.03 5.63
N LEU A 213 -13.82 3.06 5.00
CA LEU A 213 -14.56 4.06 4.23
C LEU A 213 -15.28 3.43 3.03
N CYS A 214 -14.63 2.53 2.30
CA CYS A 214 -15.27 1.79 1.20
C CYS A 214 -16.48 0.97 1.68
N GLY A 215 -16.47 0.52 2.95
CA GLY A 215 -17.58 -0.19 3.58
C GLY A 215 -18.71 0.70 4.12
N GLY A 216 -18.57 2.03 4.02
CA GLY A 216 -19.54 3.01 4.53
C GLY A 216 -19.58 3.12 6.06
N ARG A 217 -18.55 2.63 6.77
CA ARG A 217 -18.53 2.62 8.24
C ARG A 217 -18.04 3.91 8.89
N ILE A 218 -17.32 4.74 8.14
CA ILE A 218 -16.68 5.94 8.67
C ILE A 218 -17.31 7.18 8.02
N THR A 219 -18.16 7.88 8.77
CA THR A 219 -18.53 9.29 8.51
C THR A 219 -17.57 10.21 9.26
N ARG A 220 -16.28 10.28 8.90
CA ARG A 220 -15.26 11.09 9.61
C ARG A 220 -14.66 12.24 8.80
N GLN A 221 -15.36 12.74 7.78
CA GLN A 221 -14.85 13.91 7.04
C GLN A 221 -14.63 15.15 7.94
N LYS A 222 -15.25 15.22 9.13
CA LYS A 222 -15.08 16.34 10.08
C LYS A 222 -14.07 16.14 11.22
N ALA A 223 -13.68 14.91 11.57
CA ALA A 223 -12.88 14.67 12.77
C ALA A 223 -11.36 14.74 12.52
N HIS A 224 -10.92 14.49 11.29
CA HIS A 224 -9.49 14.42 10.96
C HIS A 224 -8.85 15.81 10.76
N ASP A 225 -9.64 16.81 10.36
CA ASP A 225 -9.19 18.21 10.24
C ASP A 225 -8.87 18.80 11.62
N GLU A 226 -9.58 18.39 12.68
CA GLU A 226 -9.37 18.82 14.07
C GLU A 226 -8.15 18.15 14.73
N GLU A 227 -7.73 16.97 14.25
CA GLU A 227 -6.51 16.29 14.73
C GLU A 227 -5.24 16.79 14.02
N MET A 228 -5.33 17.27 12.78
CA MET A 228 -4.20 17.82 12.02
C MET A 228 -3.91 19.31 12.33
N THR A 229 -4.78 19.96 13.12
CA THR A 229 -4.61 21.34 13.62
C THR A 229 -4.12 21.43 15.08
N LYS A 230 -3.73 20.30 15.68
CA LYS A 230 -3.05 20.25 16.99
C LYS A 230 -1.63 19.72 16.85
#